data_AF-A0A497N338-F1
#
_entry.id   AF-A0A497N338-F1
#
_cell.length_a   1.000
_cell.length_b   1.000
_cell.length_c   1.000
_cell.angle_alpha   90.00
_cell.angle_beta   90.00
_cell.angle_gamma   90.00
#
_symmetry.space_group_name_H-M   'P 1'
#
loop_
_entity.id
_entity.type
_entity.pdbx_description
1 polymer ?
#
loop_
_entity_poly.entity_id
_entity_poly.type
_entity_poly.pdbx_seq_one_letter_code
_entity_poly.pdbx_strand_id
1 'polypeptide(L)'
;MKVFIPKSEFIYWLTMKNIKRYLLLSIFVLNAITPVITLFAQDEAPYGPWFDEILWETEANEANVYSKLLQGDMDIYLSDFTDADLFVDARASEDLDYDISYGLFFELMFNPYGPEFSDGSFNPFSNAKIREAMNVMIDRDYIVDEIMQGLAKPKLLPIVSAFPDYGRLAEVAVQ
;
A
#
# COMPACT_ATOMS: atom_id res chain seq x y z
N MET A 1 -64.32 -56.28 -33.05
CA MET A 1 -63.31 -56.02 -34.11
C MET A 1 -61.97 -55.75 -33.42
N LYS A 2 -61.06 -56.73 -33.39
CA LYS A 2 -59.74 -56.57 -32.75
C LYS A 2 -58.81 -55.88 -33.74
N VAL A 3 -58.43 -54.63 -33.47
CA VAL A 3 -57.46 -53.88 -34.26
C VAL A 3 -56.10 -54.54 -34.07
N PHE A 4 -55.58 -55.18 -35.12
CA PHE A 4 -54.28 -55.85 -35.10
C PHE A 4 -53.20 -54.82 -35.43
N ILE A 5 -52.48 -54.33 -34.43
CA ILE A 5 -51.36 -53.41 -34.62
C ILE A 5 -50.13 -54.24 -34.99
N PRO A 6 -49.46 -53.99 -36.12
CA PRO A 6 -48.24 -54.69 -36.51
C PRO A 6 -47.17 -54.57 -35.43
N LYS A 7 -46.41 -55.65 -35.16
CA LYS A 7 -45.34 -55.63 -34.15
C LYS A 7 -44.30 -54.52 -34.38
N SER A 8 -44.02 -54.18 -35.64
CA SER A 8 -43.11 -53.10 -36.02
C SER A 8 -43.61 -51.71 -35.59
N GLU A 9 -44.89 -51.42 -35.82
CA GLU A 9 -45.56 -50.18 -35.40
C GLU A 9 -45.61 -50.05 -33.88
N PHE A 10 -45.85 -51.17 -33.17
CA PHE A 10 -45.87 -51.20 -31.71
C PHE A 10 -44.49 -50.93 -31.09
N ILE A 11 -43.43 -51.51 -31.66
CA ILE A 11 -42.04 -51.26 -31.24
C ILE A 11 -41.68 -49.78 -31.48
N TYR A 12 -42.01 -49.24 -32.66
CA TYR A 12 -41.75 -47.84 -33.00
C TYR A 12 -42.46 -46.88 -32.03
N TRP A 13 -43.74 -47.14 -31.73
CA TRP A 13 -44.51 -46.36 -30.75
C TRP A 13 -43.90 -46.41 -29.35
N LEU A 14 -43.44 -47.60 -28.90
CA LEU A 14 -42.81 -47.77 -27.59
C LEU A 14 -41.46 -47.04 -27.52
N THR A 15 -40.64 -47.12 -28.58
CA THR A 15 -39.38 -46.37 -28.68
C THR A 15 -39.62 -44.86 -28.68
N MET A 16 -40.58 -44.36 -29.46
CA MET A 16 -40.91 -42.93 -29.52
C MET A 16 -41.47 -42.41 -28.20
N LYS A 17 -42.25 -43.23 -27.47
CA LYS A 17 -42.75 -42.91 -26.12
C LYS A 17 -41.62 -42.81 -25.09
N ASN A 18 -40.65 -43.73 -25.16
CA ASN A 18 -39.48 -43.71 -24.28
C ASN A 18 -38.56 -42.53 -24.62
N ILE A 19 -38.32 -42.24 -25.90
CA ILE A 19 -37.56 -41.06 -26.34
C ILE A 19 -38.21 -39.78 -25.83
N LYS A 20 -39.53 -39.59 -25.98
CA LYS A 20 -40.25 -38.42 -25.45
C LYS A 20 -40.14 -38.31 -23.93
N ARG A 21 -40.19 -39.43 -23.20
CA ARG A 21 -39.98 -39.45 -21.74
C ARG A 21 -38.57 -39.04 -21.36
N TYR A 22 -37.55 -39.55 -22.05
CA TYR A 22 -36.17 -39.15 -21.80
C TYR A 22 -35.91 -37.68 -22.15
N LEU A 23 -36.52 -37.17 -23.23
CA LEU A 23 -36.45 -35.76 -23.62
C LEU A 23 -37.11 -34.83 -22.59
N LEU A 24 -38.27 -35.22 -22.06
CA LEU A 24 -38.94 -34.48 -20.98
C LEU A 24 -38.14 -34.52 -19.68
N LEU A 25 -37.57 -35.67 -19.32
CA LEU A 25 -36.69 -35.80 -18.15
C LEU A 25 -35.42 -34.98 -18.32
N SER A 26 -34.81 -34.96 -19.51
CA SER A 26 -33.61 -34.15 -19.75
C SER A 26 -33.91 -32.66 -19.67
N ILE A 27 -35.06 -32.20 -20.17
CA ILE A 27 -35.48 -30.80 -20.04
C ILE A 27 -35.74 -30.46 -18.56
N PHE A 28 -36.38 -31.35 -17.81
CA PHE A 28 -36.63 -31.14 -16.39
C PHE A 28 -35.33 -31.08 -15.57
N VAL A 29 -34.39 -31.98 -15.84
CA VAL A 29 -33.06 -31.97 -15.21
C VAL A 29 -32.28 -30.71 -15.59
N LEU A 30 -32.32 -30.28 -16.85
CA LEU A 30 -31.64 -29.07 -17.29
C LEU A 30 -32.19 -27.81 -16.60
N ASN A 31 -33.52 -27.72 -16.41
CA ASN A 31 -34.17 -26.62 -15.70
C ASN A 31 -34.01 -26.70 -14.17
N ALA A 32 -33.73 -27.87 -13.61
CA ALA A 32 -33.42 -28.02 -12.19
C ALA A 32 -31.97 -27.60 -11.87
N ILE A 33 -31.06 -27.65 -12.87
CA ILE A 33 -29.65 -27.27 -12.71
C ILE A 33 -29.45 -25.76 -12.89
N THR A 34 -30.26 -25.07 -13.71
CA THR A 34 -30.14 -23.63 -13.95
C THR A 34 -30.18 -22.75 -12.68
N PRO A 35 -31.09 -22.95 -11.69
CA PRO A 35 -31.06 -22.13 -10.47
C PRO A 35 -29.82 -22.38 -9.60
N VAL A 36 -29.21 -23.57 -9.68
CA VAL A 36 -27.99 -23.90 -8.94
C VAL A 36 -26.79 -23.11 -9.47
N ILE A 37 -26.69 -22.92 -10.79
CA ILE A 37 -25.60 -22.16 -11.41
C ILE A 37 -25.66 -20.67 -11.02
N THR A 38 -26.86 -20.08 -10.92
CA THR A 38 -27.01 -18.69 -10.45
C THR A 38 -26.69 -18.50 -8.97
N LEU A 39 -26.80 -19.55 -8.15
CA LEU A 39 -26.38 -19.51 -6.73
C LEU A 39 -24.86 -19.53 -6.56
N PHE A 40 -24.13 -20.01 -7.56
CA PHE A 40 -22.66 -19.98 -7.62
C PHE A 40 -22.13 -18.89 -8.55
N ALA A 41 -23.00 -18.02 -9.08
CA ALA A 41 -22.56 -16.83 -9.76
C ALA A 41 -21.93 -15.93 -8.69
N GLN A 42 -20.60 -15.93 -8.66
CA GLN A 42 -19.83 -15.04 -7.82
C GLN A 42 -20.20 -13.61 -8.20
N ASP A 43 -20.77 -12.85 -7.25
CA ASP A 43 -21.00 -11.43 -7.43
C ASP A 43 -19.70 -10.79 -7.96
N GLU A 44 -19.81 -9.96 -9.00
CA GLU A 44 -18.66 -9.23 -9.51
C GLU A 44 -18.02 -8.50 -8.33
N ALA A 45 -16.75 -8.82 -8.04
CA ALA A 45 -16.04 -8.21 -6.93
C ALA A 45 -16.20 -6.69 -7.06
N PRO A 46 -16.74 -6.02 -6.02
CA PRO A 46 -17.08 -4.61 -6.15
C PRO A 46 -15.84 -3.83 -6.56
N TYR A 47 -15.98 -2.96 -7.56
CA TYR A 47 -14.95 -1.98 -7.92
C TYR A 47 -14.93 -0.89 -6.84
N GLY A 48 -14.38 -1.21 -5.68
CA GLY A 48 -14.31 -0.33 -4.52
C GLY A 48 -13.15 -0.73 -3.60
N PRO A 49 -12.84 0.08 -2.58
CA PRO A 49 -11.90 -0.35 -1.55
C PRO A 49 -12.40 -1.68 -0.97
N TRP A 50 -11.46 -2.59 -0.71
CA TRP A 50 -11.78 -3.91 -0.18
C TRP A 50 -12.23 -3.85 1.29
N PHE A 51 -12.12 -2.67 1.92
CA PHE A 51 -12.44 -2.41 3.31
C PHE A 51 -13.80 -1.72 3.43
N ASP A 52 -14.58 -2.12 4.42
CA ASP A 52 -15.86 -1.48 4.77
C ASP A 52 -15.66 -0.17 5.55
N GLU A 53 -14.60 -0.08 6.36
CA GLU A 53 -14.31 1.05 7.24
C GLU A 53 -12.79 1.27 7.38
N ILE A 54 -12.39 2.53 7.55
CA ILE A 54 -11.01 2.91 7.91
C ILE A 54 -11.10 3.79 9.16
N LEU A 55 -10.54 3.30 10.25
CA LEU A 55 -10.47 4.01 11.52
C LEU A 55 -9.13 4.74 11.63
N TRP A 56 -9.19 6.05 11.86
CA TRP A 56 -8.01 6.86 12.11
C TRP A 56 -7.87 7.09 13.61
N GLU A 57 -6.73 6.71 14.15
CA GLU A 57 -6.36 7.02 15.51
C GLU A 57 -5.04 7.78 15.55
N THR A 58 -4.81 8.48 16.66
CA THR A 58 -3.56 9.18 16.92
C THR A 58 -3.01 8.68 18.24
N GLU A 59 -1.78 8.20 18.19
CA GLU A 59 -1.01 7.80 19.35
C GLU A 59 0.36 8.47 19.23
N ALA A 60 0.74 9.18 20.28
CA ALA A 60 1.99 9.93 20.31
C ALA A 60 3.15 9.09 20.86
N ASN A 61 2.85 8.01 21.59
CA ASN A 61 3.84 7.11 22.13
C ASN A 61 4.11 5.95 21.16
N GLU A 62 5.31 5.92 20.59
CA GLU A 62 5.71 4.89 19.61
C GLU A 62 5.69 3.47 20.18
N ALA A 63 5.99 3.27 21.47
CA ALA A 63 5.92 1.94 22.09
C ALA A 63 4.48 1.42 22.22
N ASN A 64 3.51 2.32 22.43
CA ASN A 64 2.09 1.97 22.38
C ASN A 64 1.66 1.59 20.95
N VAL A 65 2.11 2.34 19.94
CA VAL A 65 1.87 2.02 18.53
C VAL A 65 2.40 0.63 18.21
N TYR A 66 3.67 0.37 18.56
CA TYR A 66 4.30 -0.94 18.37
C TYR A 66 3.51 -2.07 19.03
N SER A 67 3.08 -1.86 20.29
CA SER A 67 2.28 -2.85 21.02
C SER A 67 0.92 -3.11 20.37
N LYS A 68 0.26 -2.07 19.84
CA LYS A 68 -1.03 -2.19 19.15
C LYS A 68 -0.90 -2.92 17.81
N LEU A 69 0.16 -2.66 17.06
CA LEU A 69 0.47 -3.36 15.82
C LEU A 69 0.62 -4.87 16.08
N LEU A 70 1.40 -5.27 17.08
CA LEU A 70 1.57 -6.68 17.45
C LEU A 70 0.28 -7.36 17.94
N GLN A 71 -0.61 -6.60 18.58
CA GLN A 71 -1.89 -7.11 19.08
C GLN A 71 -2.98 -7.18 17.99
N GLY A 72 -2.77 -6.55 16.83
CA GLY A 72 -3.79 -6.39 15.79
C GLY A 72 -4.85 -5.34 16.13
N ASP A 73 -4.58 -4.47 17.12
CA ASP A 73 -5.44 -3.32 17.44
C ASP A 73 -5.19 -2.15 16.48
N MET A 74 -4.05 -2.16 15.78
CA MET A 74 -3.71 -1.26 14.67
C MET A 74 -3.18 -2.12 13.52
N ASP A 75 -3.73 -1.95 12.32
CA ASP A 75 -3.27 -2.71 11.15
C ASP A 75 -2.10 -2.04 10.42
N ILE A 76 -2.09 -0.70 10.37
CA ILE A 76 -1.10 0.08 9.61
C ILE A 76 -0.68 1.32 10.39
N TYR A 77 0.63 1.51 10.52
CA TYR A 77 1.23 2.75 10.99
C TYR A 77 1.82 3.53 9.81
N LEU A 78 1.23 4.69 9.50
CA LEU A 78 1.63 5.54 8.36
C LEU A 78 2.64 6.63 8.76
N SER A 79 3.59 6.27 9.62
CA SER A 79 4.69 7.13 10.05
C SER A 79 5.92 6.25 10.33
N ASP A 80 7.08 6.88 10.53
CA ASP A 80 8.32 6.23 10.95
C ASP A 80 8.42 6.13 12.48
N PHE A 81 9.16 5.11 12.96
CA PHE A 81 9.66 5.06 14.33
C PHE A 81 10.93 5.89 14.43
N THR A 82 10.93 6.87 15.33
CA THR A 82 12.10 7.72 15.61
C THR A 82 13.00 7.12 16.69
N ASP A 83 12.47 6.20 17.51
CA ASP A 83 13.25 5.37 18.40
C ASP A 83 13.92 4.21 17.64
N ALA A 84 15.26 4.17 17.64
CA ALA A 84 15.99 3.17 16.89
C ALA A 84 15.90 1.77 17.48
N ASP A 85 15.72 1.63 18.80
CA ASP A 85 15.54 0.32 19.42
C ASP A 85 14.19 -0.27 18.99
N LEU A 86 13.13 0.55 18.97
CA LEU A 86 11.82 0.14 18.44
C LEU A 86 11.88 -0.21 16.96
N PHE A 87 12.61 0.55 16.15
CA PHE A 87 12.78 0.21 14.74
C PHE A 87 13.54 -1.12 14.55
N VAL A 88 14.57 -1.38 15.35
CA VAL A 88 15.32 -2.66 15.33
C VAL A 88 14.39 -3.82 15.69
N ASP A 89 13.58 -3.66 16.74
CA ASP A 89 12.61 -4.68 17.16
C ASP A 89 11.55 -4.93 16.08
N ALA A 90 10.96 -3.86 15.50
CA ALA A 90 9.98 -3.98 14.42
C ALA A 90 10.55 -4.68 13.19
N ARG A 91 11.80 -4.37 12.83
CA ARG A 91 12.50 -5.03 11.72
C ARG A 91 12.80 -6.50 11.97
N ALA A 92 13.01 -6.88 13.23
CA ALA A 92 13.32 -8.25 13.62
C ALA A 92 12.06 -9.09 13.87
N SER A 93 10.89 -8.47 13.96
CA SER A 93 9.61 -9.13 14.18
C SER A 93 9.23 -10.05 13.02
N GLU A 94 8.69 -11.24 13.34
CA GLU A 94 8.07 -12.12 12.34
C GLU A 94 6.60 -11.76 12.08
N ASP A 95 6.02 -10.91 12.93
CA ASP A 95 4.60 -10.54 12.91
C ASP A 95 4.33 -9.21 12.19
N LEU A 96 5.37 -8.41 11.92
CA LEU A 96 5.25 -7.08 11.32
C LEU A 96 6.04 -6.99 10.02
N ASP A 97 5.40 -6.42 9.00
CA ASP A 97 6.07 -5.95 7.79
C ASP A 97 6.41 -4.46 7.92
N TYR A 98 7.50 -4.06 7.26
CA TYR A 98 7.89 -2.65 7.16
C TYR A 98 8.45 -2.36 5.76
N ASP A 99 8.41 -1.09 5.38
CA ASP A 99 9.07 -0.61 4.16
C ASP A 99 9.84 0.68 4.46
N ILE A 100 10.87 0.96 3.66
CA ILE A 100 11.69 2.16 3.78
C ILE A 100 11.24 3.17 2.71
N SER A 101 10.71 4.29 3.17
CA SER A 101 10.34 5.41 2.31
C SER A 101 11.32 6.57 2.46
N TYR A 102 11.71 7.18 1.34
CA TYR A 102 12.58 8.36 1.29
C TYR A 102 11.79 9.63 0.96
N GLY A 103 10.63 9.80 1.58
CA GLY A 103 9.69 10.89 1.29
C GLY A 103 9.94 12.20 2.03
N LEU A 104 10.78 12.19 3.07
CA LEU A 104 11.02 13.33 3.95
C LEU A 104 12.51 13.62 4.09
N PHE A 105 12.82 14.89 4.37
CA PHE A 105 14.15 15.34 4.73
C PHE A 105 14.05 16.53 5.67
N PHE A 106 15.02 16.65 6.57
CA PHE A 106 15.16 17.80 7.45
C PHE A 106 16.09 18.82 6.80
N GLU A 107 15.69 20.09 6.81
CA GLU A 107 16.51 21.17 6.25
C GLU A 107 16.41 22.44 7.11
N LEU A 108 17.50 23.20 7.09
CA LEU A 108 17.54 24.53 7.68
C LEU A 108 17.32 25.57 6.59
N MET A 109 16.12 26.16 6.59
CA MET A 109 15.77 27.22 5.66
C MET A 109 16.06 28.60 6.25
N PHE A 110 16.78 29.42 5.50
CA PHE A 110 17.04 30.81 5.86
C PHE A 110 16.25 31.77 5.00
N ASN A 111 15.74 32.85 5.59
CA ASN A 111 15.14 33.95 4.84
C ASN A 111 16.24 34.83 4.19
N PRO A 112 16.36 34.87 2.85
CA PRO A 112 17.39 35.65 2.18
C PRO A 112 17.01 37.13 1.97
N TYR A 113 15.81 37.56 2.36
CA TYR A 113 15.36 38.95 2.22
C TYR A 113 16.15 39.89 3.15
N GLY A 114 16.57 41.07 2.67
CA GLY A 114 17.31 42.04 3.49
C GLY A 114 18.14 43.04 2.67
N PRO A 115 19.13 43.72 3.28
CA PRO A 115 19.84 43.33 4.51
C PRO A 115 19.16 43.68 5.82
N GLU A 116 18.02 44.38 5.81
CA GLU A 116 17.25 44.70 7.00
C GLU A 116 15.87 44.03 6.93
N PHE A 117 15.36 43.62 8.09
CA PHE A 117 13.96 43.24 8.24
C PHE A 117 13.06 44.48 8.16
N SER A 118 11.74 44.28 8.14
CA SER A 118 10.77 45.39 8.09
C SER A 118 10.85 46.34 9.28
N ASP A 119 11.44 45.90 10.40
CA ASP A 119 11.64 46.71 11.61
C ASP A 119 13.00 47.47 11.62
N GLY A 120 13.79 47.35 10.55
CA GLY A 120 15.11 47.98 10.42
C GLY A 120 16.25 47.22 11.09
N SER A 121 16.00 46.07 11.71
CA SER A 121 17.08 45.24 12.27
C SER A 121 17.81 44.45 11.17
N PHE A 122 19.11 44.23 11.35
CA PHE A 122 19.95 43.56 10.35
C PHE A 122 19.64 42.06 10.23
N ASN A 123 19.39 41.58 9.01
CA ASN A 123 19.30 40.16 8.66
C ASN A 123 20.64 39.64 8.11
N PRO A 124 21.41 38.85 8.88
CA PRO A 124 22.67 38.28 8.41
C PRO A 124 22.49 37.28 7.27
N PHE A 125 21.33 36.63 7.19
CA PHE A 125 21.05 35.63 6.17
C PHE A 125 20.70 36.23 4.80
N SER A 126 20.59 37.56 4.69
CA SER A 126 20.59 38.23 3.38
C SER A 126 21.90 38.00 2.61
N ASN A 127 23.02 37.83 3.34
CA ASN A 127 24.33 37.56 2.77
C ASN A 127 24.50 36.08 2.39
N ALA A 128 24.73 35.81 1.10
CA ALA A 128 24.93 34.46 0.59
C ALA A 128 26.15 33.74 1.22
N LYS A 129 27.23 34.46 1.53
CA LYS A 129 28.43 33.88 2.17
C LYS A 129 28.14 33.36 3.58
N ILE A 130 27.24 34.01 4.33
CA ILE A 130 26.82 33.55 5.65
C ILE A 130 26.02 32.26 5.52
N ARG A 131 25.07 32.20 4.57
CA ARG A 131 24.29 30.97 4.31
C ARG A 131 25.17 29.80 3.83
N GLU A 132 26.18 30.08 3.03
CA GLU A 132 27.19 29.10 2.61
C GLU A 132 27.99 28.59 3.82
N ALA A 133 28.47 29.49 4.69
CA ALA A 133 29.20 29.11 5.90
C ALA A 133 28.36 28.23 6.84
N MET A 134 27.05 28.49 6.98
CA MET A 134 26.15 27.63 7.77
C MET A 134 26.15 26.18 7.26
N ASN A 135 26.20 25.96 5.94
CA ASN A 135 26.24 24.60 5.39
C ASN A 135 27.53 23.85 5.75
N VAL A 136 28.65 24.57 5.89
CA VAL A 136 29.95 24.00 6.30
C VAL A 136 30.00 23.71 7.79
N MET A 137 29.34 24.52 8.62
CA MET A 137 29.36 24.38 10.08
C MET A 137 28.44 23.27 10.61
N ILE A 138 27.46 22.82 9.83
CA ILE A 138 26.56 21.74 10.25
C ILE A 138 27.26 20.40 10.08
N ASP A 139 27.60 19.77 11.20
CA ASP A 139 28.07 18.41 11.26
C ASP A 139 26.89 17.44 11.06
N ARG A 140 26.72 17.00 9.81
CA ARG A 140 25.60 16.13 9.43
C ARG A 140 25.81 14.70 9.88
N ASP A 141 27.05 14.26 9.97
CA ASP A 141 27.38 12.90 10.40
C ASP A 141 27.08 12.75 11.89
N TYR A 142 27.46 13.74 12.72
CA TYR A 142 27.05 13.77 14.13
C TYR A 142 25.52 13.74 14.30
N ILE A 143 24.78 14.52 13.51
CA ILE A 143 23.31 14.51 13.58
C ILE A 143 22.78 13.12 13.25
N VAL A 144 23.28 12.49 12.19
CA VAL A 144 22.83 11.16 11.76
C VAL A 144 23.17 10.10 12.80
N ASP A 145 24.40 10.09 13.28
CA ASP A 145 24.91 9.01 14.14
C ASP A 145 24.44 9.15 15.58
N GLU A 146 24.48 10.36 16.16
CA GLU A 146 24.24 10.57 17.60
C GLU A 146 22.80 11.00 17.90
N ILE A 147 22.15 11.75 17.00
CA ILE A 147 20.78 12.24 17.23
C ILE A 147 19.75 11.31 16.58
N MET A 148 19.97 10.96 15.31
CA MET A 148 19.06 10.12 14.53
C MET A 148 19.40 8.63 14.61
N GLN A 149 20.46 8.27 15.35
CA GLN A 149 20.86 6.88 15.62
C GLN A 149 21.00 6.01 14.35
N GLY A 150 21.47 6.61 13.26
CA GLY A 150 21.67 5.94 11.97
C GLY A 150 20.40 5.75 11.12
N LEU A 151 19.24 6.24 11.56
CA LEU A 151 17.97 6.18 10.81
C LEU A 151 17.84 7.25 9.71
N ALA A 152 18.90 8.03 9.47
CA ALA A 152 18.94 9.08 8.47
C ALA A 152 20.19 8.97 7.59
N LYS A 153 20.25 9.78 6.52
CA LYS A 153 21.45 9.95 5.69
C LYS A 153 21.81 11.42 5.56
N PRO A 154 23.11 11.78 5.59
CA PRO A 154 23.53 13.15 5.33
C PRO A 154 23.05 13.64 3.97
N LYS A 155 22.51 14.87 3.94
CA LYS A 155 22.03 15.52 2.72
C LYS A 155 22.72 16.87 2.54
N LEU A 156 23.56 16.97 1.50
CA LEU A 156 24.26 18.20 1.12
C LEU A 156 23.59 18.89 -0.08
N LEU A 157 23.13 18.09 -1.05
CA LEU A 157 22.54 18.58 -2.28
C LEU A 157 21.02 18.69 -2.18
N PRO A 158 20.37 19.52 -3.02
CA PRO A 158 18.90 19.59 -3.07
C PRO A 158 18.23 18.31 -3.59
N ILE A 159 19.01 17.38 -4.15
CA ILE A 159 18.55 16.07 -4.65
C ILE A 159 18.72 14.97 -3.58
N VAL A 160 17.75 14.05 -3.49
CA VAL A 160 17.77 12.92 -2.55
C VAL A 160 18.59 11.77 -3.13
N SER A 161 19.56 11.26 -2.36
CA SER A 161 20.52 10.25 -2.83
C SER A 161 19.90 8.89 -3.17
N ALA A 162 18.73 8.57 -2.61
CA ALA A 162 17.98 7.35 -2.90
C ALA A 162 17.20 7.41 -4.22
N PHE A 163 17.07 8.58 -4.86
CA PHE A 163 16.25 8.74 -6.06
C PHE A 163 17.03 8.51 -7.36
N PRO A 164 16.38 8.03 -8.44
CA PRO A 164 17.04 7.76 -9.72
C PRO A 164 17.79 8.96 -10.32
N ASP A 165 17.32 10.18 -10.07
CA ASP A 165 17.96 11.40 -10.57
C ASP A 165 19.32 11.65 -9.93
N TYR A 166 19.50 11.27 -8.67
CA TYR A 166 20.83 11.29 -8.05
C TYR A 166 21.75 10.27 -8.72
N GLY A 167 21.26 9.07 -9.02
CA GLY A 167 22.03 8.05 -9.73
C GLY A 167 22.55 8.52 -11.09
N ARG A 168 21.77 9.34 -11.81
CA ARG A 168 22.19 9.97 -13.08
C ARG A 168 23.29 11.03 -12.90
N LEU A 169 23.34 11.64 -11.73
CA LEU A 169 24.28 12.71 -11.39
C LEU A 169 25.45 12.22 -10.51
N ALA A 170 25.52 10.93 -10.18
CA ALA A 170 26.44 10.39 -9.18
C ALA A 170 27.92 10.71 -9.46
N GLU A 171 28.32 10.81 -10.73
CA GLU A 171 29.69 11.17 -11.11
C GLU A 171 30.08 12.61 -10.71
N VAL A 172 29.11 13.52 -10.66
CA VAL A 172 29.32 14.95 -10.33
C VAL A 172 28.77 15.33 -8.96
N ALA A 173 27.82 14.56 -8.44
CA ALA A 173 27.24 14.69 -7.12
C ALA A 173 28.14 13.96 -6.10
N VAL A 174 29.35 14.49 -5.89
CA VAL A 174 30.27 13.98 -4.85
C VAL A 174 29.61 14.14 -3.47
N GLN A 175 29.71 13.11 -2.63
CA GLN A 175 29.36 13.15 -1.21
C GLN A 175 30.52 13.72 -0.39
#